data_AF-A0A7C9RQP8-F1
#
_entry.id   AF-A0A7C9RQP8-F1
#
_cell.length_a   1.000
_cell.length_b   1.000
_cell.length_c   1.000
_cell.angle_alpha   90.00
_cell.angle_beta   90.00
_cell.angle_gamma   90.00
#
_symmetry.space_group_name_H-M   'P 1'
#
loop_
_entity.id
_entity.type
_entity.pdbx_description
1 polymer ?
#
loop_
_entity_poly.entity_id
_entity_poly.type
_entity_poly.pdbx_seq_one_letter_code
_entity_poly.pdbx_strand_id
1 'polypeptide(L)'
;MTKTSLALVVALGALAAAVSPAQAVEPYSESPSQSHTVRSSHGYDVVVGGVKRATVKVSDPAYTVRSTSSADGALAAVISDFDGTSGSVLQTVDRYGKSRLVARGAITSAVFHGSRLAYADGENVVVDGVSAGKLKGRAPQLLGFTSDGTGLLAVEHPDAADDSTYVGSLVRFDLKSGAAKPLVTSDSSALYRDFKLVDVRGERHVSFIKHNEIYRCGGADPQWLGLVSEDGAVRSLIGETRHHYRSAVWSADGSRVAYEVMGCVSDKTLGPGQFAGFNGVYVQDRASGVASRVVEGLSFNYALTGIDGGVAVIGSPAKGYVKAAGLSAASLDGEVTTMGRLNRAEYIHQLWDTRNEFNGNSSCGPTSAVIDLVTYQLPTEFGVQVSQPSSHWSKWGRYITDEFTNRGTTFNRTMNDWSRTGSWKGAHGWITGYYCGGNPARPCASWDSERDFLARNGAAVQQGNFTPAQVRAFLDQGKFVIMSGTWGSTAGHLSVVIGYHDNGSFYVHDTYGAGTDGSYDGANQLYTWNYIAPVQMWAA
;
A
#
# COMPACT_ATOMS: atom_id res chain seq x y z
N MET A 1 37.52 -55.15 49.16
CA MET A 1 37.71 -53.72 49.45
C MET A 1 38.27 -53.08 48.18
N THR A 2 37.42 -52.38 47.42
CA THR A 2 37.52 -50.94 47.08
C THR A 2 38.69 -50.60 46.14
N LYS A 3 38.56 -49.90 45.01
CA LYS A 3 37.48 -49.08 44.46
C LYS A 3 37.80 -48.76 42.98
N THR A 4 36.79 -48.88 42.12
CA THR A 4 36.40 -47.99 41.02
C THR A 4 37.48 -47.19 40.26
N SER A 5 37.65 -47.50 38.96
CA SER A 5 38.01 -46.53 37.93
C SER A 5 36.80 -46.32 37.03
N LEU A 6 36.18 -45.15 37.14
CA LEU A 6 35.00 -44.71 36.40
C LEU A 6 35.47 -44.13 35.06
N ALA A 7 35.29 -44.86 33.96
CA ALA A 7 35.46 -44.30 32.62
C ALA A 7 34.18 -43.55 32.25
N LEU A 8 34.24 -42.22 32.34
CA LEU A 8 33.18 -41.31 31.94
C LEU A 8 33.14 -41.25 30.40
N VAL A 9 32.26 -42.03 29.77
CA VAL A 9 31.92 -41.87 28.35
C VAL A 9 31.00 -40.67 28.22
N VAL A 10 31.55 -39.53 27.79
CA VAL A 10 30.78 -38.37 27.35
C VAL A 10 30.20 -38.71 25.98
N ALA A 11 28.96 -39.20 25.96
CA ALA A 11 28.16 -39.28 24.75
C ALA A 11 27.73 -37.85 24.36
N LEU A 12 28.51 -37.21 23.50
CA LEU A 12 28.09 -36.04 22.72
C LEU A 12 27.01 -36.51 21.73
N GLY A 13 25.77 -36.56 22.21
CA GLY A 13 24.59 -36.67 21.38
C GLY A 13 24.41 -35.37 20.61
N ALA A 14 24.99 -35.29 19.42
CA ALA A 14 24.59 -34.30 18.43
C ALA A 14 23.15 -34.61 18.02
N LEU A 15 22.16 -33.99 18.68
CA LEU A 15 20.85 -33.79 18.08
C LEU A 15 21.05 -32.83 16.91
N ALA A 16 21.41 -33.38 15.76
CA ALA A 16 21.08 -32.76 14.49
C ALA A 16 19.55 -32.80 14.41
N ALA A 17 18.90 -31.70 14.83
CA ALA A 17 17.56 -31.43 14.38
C ALA A 17 17.64 -31.37 12.86
N ALA A 18 17.27 -32.47 12.20
CA ALA A 18 16.97 -32.48 10.79
C ALA A 18 15.76 -31.58 10.62
N VAL A 19 16.01 -30.28 10.46
CA VAL A 19 15.05 -29.35 9.91
C VAL A 19 14.87 -29.84 8.48
N SER A 20 13.79 -30.61 8.26
CA SER A 20 13.33 -30.90 6.91
C SER A 20 13.30 -29.56 6.17
N PRO A 21 13.96 -29.40 5.02
CA PRO A 21 13.76 -28.21 4.22
C PRO A 21 12.26 -28.08 4.03
N ALA A 22 11.70 -26.93 4.43
CA ALA A 22 10.32 -26.59 4.13
C ALA A 22 10.09 -26.99 2.67
N GLN A 23 9.21 -27.97 2.44
CA GLN A 23 8.95 -28.46 1.10
C GLN A 23 8.62 -27.23 0.26
N ALA A 24 9.46 -26.95 -0.72
CA ALA A 24 9.19 -25.90 -1.69
C ALA A 24 7.85 -26.27 -2.31
N VAL A 25 6.81 -25.51 -1.94
CA VAL A 25 5.47 -25.66 -2.50
C VAL A 25 5.65 -25.59 -4.02
N GLU A 26 5.22 -26.62 -4.75
CA GLU A 26 5.42 -26.65 -6.20
C GLU A 26 4.81 -25.38 -6.82
N PRO A 27 5.57 -24.65 -7.66
CA PRO A 27 5.08 -23.45 -8.30
C PRO A 27 3.85 -23.77 -9.16
N TYR A 28 2.81 -22.96 -8.99
CA TYR A 28 1.53 -23.09 -9.69
C TYR A 28 1.71 -23.10 -11.21
N SER A 29 1.12 -24.10 -11.88
CA SER A 29 0.95 -24.13 -13.33
C SER A 29 -0.41 -23.53 -13.71
N GLU A 30 -0.39 -22.35 -14.31
CA GLU A 30 -1.58 -21.57 -14.69
C GLU A 30 -2.02 -21.70 -16.13
N SER A 31 -3.25 -21.23 -16.38
CA SER A 31 -3.74 -20.83 -17.70
C SER A 31 -2.68 -20.02 -18.46
N PRO A 32 -2.46 -20.28 -19.76
CA PRO A 32 -1.46 -19.55 -20.56
C PRO A 32 -1.70 -18.04 -20.58
N SER A 33 -2.92 -17.60 -20.26
CA SER A 33 -3.32 -16.19 -20.21
C SER A 33 -2.83 -15.43 -18.97
N GLN A 34 -2.26 -16.09 -17.97
CA GLN A 34 -1.81 -15.45 -16.74
C GLN A 34 -0.28 -15.37 -16.67
N SER A 35 0.19 -14.18 -16.26
CA SER A 35 1.60 -13.89 -16.05
C SER A 35 1.83 -13.44 -14.63
N HIS A 36 2.89 -13.96 -14.04
CA HIS A 36 3.37 -13.58 -12.73
C HIS A 36 4.81 -13.16 -12.80
N THR A 37 5.19 -12.33 -11.85
CA THR A 37 6.59 -12.08 -11.55
C THR A 37 6.91 -12.78 -10.25
N VAL A 38 8.10 -13.37 -10.14
CA VAL A 38 8.55 -14.04 -8.92
C VAL A 38 9.99 -13.65 -8.68
N ARG A 39 10.30 -13.05 -7.53
CA ARG A 39 11.65 -12.63 -7.21
C ARG A 39 12.58 -13.84 -7.17
N SER A 40 13.76 -13.70 -7.75
CA SER A 40 14.85 -14.66 -7.74
C SER A 40 16.15 -13.99 -7.29
N SER A 41 17.22 -14.75 -7.10
CA SER A 41 18.53 -14.20 -6.74
C SER A 41 19.13 -13.26 -7.80
N HIS A 42 18.57 -13.24 -9.01
CA HIS A 42 19.07 -12.47 -10.14
C HIS A 42 18.12 -11.34 -10.59
N GLY A 43 17.01 -11.12 -9.88
CA GLY A 43 15.98 -10.14 -10.25
C GLY A 43 14.57 -10.68 -10.02
N TYR A 44 13.69 -10.52 -10.99
CA TYR A 44 12.33 -11.07 -11.02
C TYR A 44 12.16 -11.96 -12.24
N ASP A 45 11.84 -13.22 -12.00
CA ASP A 45 11.47 -14.18 -13.01
C ASP A 45 10.06 -13.88 -13.50
N VAL A 46 9.90 -13.65 -14.81
CA VAL A 46 8.61 -13.49 -15.46
C VAL A 46 8.14 -14.88 -15.87
N VAL A 47 7.05 -15.34 -15.26
CA VAL A 47 6.46 -16.67 -15.44
C VAL A 47 5.13 -16.50 -16.18
N VAL A 48 4.91 -17.24 -17.27
CA VAL A 48 3.67 -17.18 -18.07
C VAL A 48 3.16 -18.60 -18.28
N GLY A 49 1.95 -18.89 -17.78
CA GLY A 49 1.39 -20.24 -17.79
C GLY A 49 2.28 -21.26 -17.07
N GLY A 50 2.83 -20.89 -15.91
CA GLY A 50 3.75 -21.74 -15.12
C GLY A 50 5.17 -21.86 -15.66
N VAL A 51 5.49 -21.30 -16.83
CA VAL A 51 6.82 -21.40 -17.45
C VAL A 51 7.58 -20.08 -17.30
N LYS A 52 8.77 -20.13 -16.70
CA LYS A 52 9.71 -18.99 -16.69
C LYS A 52 10.10 -18.60 -18.12
N ARG A 53 9.82 -17.35 -18.48
CA ARG A 53 10.16 -16.75 -19.79
C ARG A 53 11.42 -15.90 -19.72
N ALA A 54 11.56 -15.05 -18.71
CA ALA A 54 12.71 -14.16 -18.59
C ALA A 54 13.05 -13.89 -17.12
N THR A 55 14.20 -13.26 -16.88
CA THR A 55 14.55 -12.64 -15.59
C THR A 55 14.82 -11.15 -15.83
N VAL A 56 14.18 -10.29 -15.04
CA VAL A 56 14.25 -8.84 -15.14
C VAL A 56 14.88 -8.26 -13.88
N LYS A 57 15.93 -7.47 -14.04
CA LYS A 57 16.57 -6.78 -12.92
C LYS A 57 15.79 -5.52 -12.58
N VAL A 58 15.87 -5.12 -11.33
CA VAL A 58 15.39 -3.82 -10.84
C VAL A 58 16.56 -3.00 -10.33
N SER A 59 16.48 -1.67 -10.43
CA SER A 59 17.51 -0.73 -10.00
C SER A 59 17.60 -0.60 -8.49
N ASP A 60 16.48 -0.79 -7.80
CA ASP A 60 16.36 -0.69 -6.35
C ASP A 60 15.72 -1.96 -5.77
N PRO A 61 16.23 -2.54 -4.68
CA PRO A 61 15.63 -3.69 -4.02
C PRO A 61 14.19 -3.51 -3.52
N ALA A 62 13.72 -2.27 -3.35
CA ALA A 62 12.35 -1.92 -2.99
C ALA A 62 11.41 -1.88 -4.22
N TYR A 63 11.94 -1.80 -5.43
CA TYR A 63 11.15 -1.83 -6.65
C TYR A 63 10.76 -3.24 -7.05
N THR A 64 9.65 -3.33 -7.75
CA THR A 64 9.06 -4.60 -8.19
C THR A 64 8.95 -4.65 -9.72
N VAL A 65 8.41 -5.76 -10.22
CA VAL A 65 8.07 -5.92 -11.63
C VAL A 65 6.59 -6.27 -11.71
N ARG A 66 5.86 -5.58 -12.58
CA ARG A 66 4.48 -5.96 -12.95
C ARG A 66 4.49 -6.63 -14.31
N SER A 67 3.61 -7.62 -14.50
CA SER A 67 3.42 -8.25 -15.80
C SER A 67 1.96 -8.48 -16.12
N THR A 68 1.64 -8.49 -17.42
CA THR A 68 0.40 -9.02 -17.98
C THR A 68 0.73 -9.88 -19.19
N SER A 69 -0.06 -10.91 -19.49
CA SER A 69 0.13 -11.75 -20.68
C SER A 69 -1.00 -11.59 -21.68
N SER A 70 -0.68 -11.85 -22.95
CA SER A 70 -1.69 -12.09 -23.97
C SER A 70 -2.51 -13.34 -23.62
N ALA A 71 -3.75 -13.41 -24.11
CA ALA A 71 -4.66 -14.51 -23.77
C ALA A 71 -4.11 -15.90 -24.17
N ASP A 72 -3.27 -15.96 -25.21
CA ASP A 72 -2.61 -17.18 -25.67
C ASP A 72 -1.26 -17.46 -24.99
N GLY A 73 -0.81 -16.57 -24.10
CA GLY A 73 0.49 -16.67 -23.41
C GLY A 73 1.71 -16.50 -24.33
N ALA A 74 1.53 -16.08 -25.58
CA ALA A 74 2.62 -15.90 -26.52
C ALA A 74 3.51 -14.70 -26.19
N LEU A 75 2.93 -13.67 -25.55
CA LEU A 75 3.59 -12.45 -25.13
C LEU A 75 3.26 -12.14 -23.67
N ALA A 76 4.22 -11.54 -22.97
CA ALA A 76 4.01 -10.84 -21.71
C ALA A 76 4.57 -9.43 -21.78
N ALA A 77 3.80 -8.45 -21.34
CA ALA A 77 4.23 -7.08 -21.16
C ALA A 77 4.73 -6.95 -19.72
N VAL A 78 5.91 -6.38 -19.56
CA VAL A 78 6.67 -6.36 -18.31
C VAL A 78 7.09 -4.94 -18.02
N ILE A 79 6.63 -4.43 -16.89
CA ILE A 79 6.96 -3.11 -16.36
C ILE A 79 8.00 -3.30 -15.25
N SER A 80 9.22 -2.84 -15.47
CA SER A 80 10.30 -2.93 -14.48
C SER A 80 10.46 -1.65 -13.67
N ASP A 81 11.17 -1.74 -12.55
CA ASP A 81 11.37 -0.66 -11.58
C ASP A 81 10.05 -0.06 -11.09
N PHE A 82 9.05 -0.91 -10.88
CA PHE A 82 7.73 -0.47 -10.43
C PHE A 82 7.79 -0.11 -8.95
N ASP A 83 7.61 1.18 -8.64
CA ASP A 83 7.75 1.78 -7.31
C ASP A 83 6.46 1.75 -6.46
N GLY A 84 5.41 1.12 -6.99
CA GLY A 84 4.06 1.14 -6.41
C GLY A 84 3.09 2.06 -7.16
N THR A 85 3.60 3.00 -7.96
CA THR A 85 2.81 3.94 -8.77
C THR A 85 3.07 3.74 -10.26
N SER A 86 4.34 3.70 -10.65
CA SER A 86 4.76 3.54 -12.05
C SER A 86 6.09 2.80 -12.13
N GLY A 87 6.41 2.25 -13.29
CA GLY A 87 7.73 1.70 -13.59
C GLY A 87 8.42 2.48 -14.70
N SER A 88 9.75 2.36 -14.76
CA SER A 88 10.61 3.17 -15.62
C SER A 88 10.67 2.67 -17.07
N VAL A 89 10.38 1.39 -17.30
CA VAL A 89 10.53 0.70 -18.58
C VAL A 89 9.40 -0.30 -18.81
N LEU A 90 8.84 -0.27 -20.02
CA LEU A 90 7.94 -1.30 -20.54
C LEU A 90 8.65 -2.09 -21.64
N GLN A 91 8.64 -3.42 -21.50
CA GLN A 91 9.14 -4.34 -22.51
C GLN A 91 8.15 -5.49 -22.72
N THR A 92 8.18 -6.12 -23.88
CA THR A 92 7.49 -7.40 -24.11
C THR A 92 8.49 -8.54 -24.08
N VAL A 93 8.11 -9.66 -23.48
CA VAL A 93 8.84 -10.94 -23.48
C VAL A 93 8.01 -11.97 -24.22
N ASP A 94 8.58 -12.66 -25.20
CA ASP A 94 7.89 -13.74 -25.90
C ASP A 94 8.00 -15.09 -25.19
N ARG A 95 7.30 -16.10 -25.72
CA ARG A 95 7.37 -17.49 -25.20
C ARG A 95 8.78 -18.10 -25.16
N TYR A 96 9.75 -17.56 -25.90
CA TYR A 96 11.14 -18.02 -25.93
C TYR A 96 12.05 -17.17 -25.02
N GLY A 97 11.49 -16.21 -24.28
CA GLY A 97 12.24 -15.33 -23.40
C GLY A 97 12.91 -14.15 -24.11
N LYS A 98 12.62 -13.92 -25.38
CA LYS A 98 13.17 -12.78 -26.11
C LYS A 98 12.46 -11.51 -25.67
N SER A 99 13.22 -10.56 -25.14
CA SER A 99 12.71 -9.24 -24.76
C SER A 99 12.77 -8.24 -25.92
N ARG A 100 11.79 -7.34 -25.99
CA ARG A 100 11.75 -6.16 -26.86
C ARG A 100 11.30 -4.94 -26.06
N LEU A 101 12.09 -3.87 -26.09
CA LEU A 101 11.70 -2.59 -25.52
C LEU A 101 10.47 -2.03 -26.24
N VAL A 102 9.48 -1.59 -25.47
CA VAL A 102 8.27 -0.91 -25.97
C VAL A 102 8.35 0.58 -25.66
N ALA A 103 8.59 0.94 -24.40
CA ALA A 103 8.60 2.33 -23.95
C ALA A 103 9.51 2.56 -22.74
N ARG A 104 9.90 3.82 -22.54
CA ARG A 104 10.52 4.35 -21.32
C ARG A 104 9.68 5.54 -20.88
N GLY A 105 9.33 5.61 -19.61
CA GLY A 105 8.40 6.62 -19.10
C GLY A 105 7.92 6.29 -17.70
N ALA A 106 6.84 6.93 -17.28
CA ALA A 106 6.14 6.62 -16.03
C ALA A 106 5.05 5.59 -16.33
N ILE A 107 5.45 4.34 -16.62
CA ILE A 107 4.53 3.31 -17.07
C ILE A 107 3.71 2.79 -15.90
N THR A 108 2.42 3.10 -15.86
CA THR A 108 1.55 2.76 -14.72
C THR A 108 0.89 1.38 -14.88
N SER A 109 0.58 1.00 -16.12
CA SER A 109 -0.15 -0.24 -16.43
C SER A 109 -0.03 -0.63 -17.90
N ALA A 110 -0.23 -1.91 -18.20
CA ALA A 110 -0.25 -2.46 -19.56
C ALA A 110 -1.27 -3.61 -19.62
N VAL A 111 -1.95 -3.77 -20.77
CA VAL A 111 -2.98 -4.79 -21.01
C VAL A 111 -2.97 -5.26 -22.47
N PHE A 112 -3.31 -6.53 -22.70
CA PHE A 112 -3.42 -7.10 -24.05
C PHE A 112 -4.88 -7.31 -24.51
N HIS A 113 -5.07 -7.28 -25.82
CA HIS A 113 -6.23 -7.87 -26.51
C HIS A 113 -5.77 -8.59 -27.79
N GLY A 114 -5.72 -9.92 -27.73
CA GLY A 114 -4.98 -10.70 -28.72
C GLY A 114 -3.50 -10.31 -28.71
N SER A 115 -2.98 -9.86 -29.86
CA SER A 115 -1.62 -9.35 -30.00
C SER A 115 -1.48 -7.83 -29.79
N ARG A 116 -2.60 -7.11 -29.65
CA ARG A 116 -2.59 -5.65 -29.46
C ARG A 116 -2.24 -5.31 -28.02
N LEU A 117 -1.35 -4.35 -27.84
CA LEU A 117 -0.89 -3.88 -26.53
C LEU A 117 -1.36 -2.46 -26.29
N ALA A 118 -2.06 -2.24 -25.18
CA ALA A 118 -2.31 -0.92 -24.63
C ALA A 118 -1.49 -0.72 -23.34
N TYR A 119 -0.99 0.47 -23.13
CA TYR A 119 -0.33 0.86 -21.88
C TYR A 119 -0.59 2.32 -21.55
N ALA A 120 -0.44 2.67 -20.28
CA ALA A 120 -0.49 4.04 -19.80
C ALA A 120 0.92 4.52 -19.40
N ASP A 121 1.30 5.70 -19.87
CA ASP A 121 2.55 6.40 -19.57
C ASP A 121 2.22 7.79 -19.00
N GLY A 122 2.29 7.90 -17.67
CA GLY A 122 1.62 8.96 -16.92
C GLY A 122 0.13 8.98 -17.28
N GLU A 123 -0.36 10.12 -17.74
CA GLU A 123 -1.75 10.27 -18.21
C GLU A 123 -1.98 9.76 -19.63
N ASN A 124 -0.95 9.49 -20.43
CA ASN A 124 -1.12 9.16 -21.84
C ASN A 124 -1.51 7.69 -22.01
N VAL A 125 -2.58 7.43 -22.75
CA VAL A 125 -2.92 6.08 -23.21
C VAL A 125 -2.30 5.84 -24.56
N VAL A 126 -1.53 4.76 -24.70
CA VAL A 126 -0.86 4.37 -25.94
C VAL A 126 -1.34 2.98 -26.34
N VAL A 127 -1.73 2.81 -27.59
CA VAL A 127 -2.14 1.53 -28.17
C VAL A 127 -1.29 1.24 -29.40
N ASP A 128 -0.61 0.10 -29.39
CA ASP A 128 0.27 -0.35 -30.48
C ASP A 128 1.32 0.71 -30.89
N GLY A 129 1.80 1.49 -29.91
CA GLY A 129 2.79 2.55 -30.10
C GLY A 129 2.21 3.91 -30.53
N VAL A 130 0.89 4.04 -30.67
CA VAL A 130 0.21 5.30 -31.04
C VAL A 130 -0.56 5.85 -29.85
N SER A 131 -0.40 7.14 -29.54
CA SER A 131 -1.19 7.80 -28.50
C SER A 131 -2.67 7.82 -28.88
N ALA A 132 -3.51 7.26 -28.03
CA ALA A 132 -4.96 7.17 -28.21
C ALA A 132 -5.72 8.27 -27.45
N GLY A 133 -5.08 8.94 -26.48
CA GLY A 133 -5.68 10.02 -25.68
C GLY A 133 -5.10 10.06 -24.27
N LYS A 134 -5.85 10.62 -23.31
CA LYS A 134 -5.41 10.77 -21.92
C LYS A 134 -6.44 10.28 -20.90
N LEU A 135 -5.94 9.66 -19.84
CA LEU A 135 -6.67 9.38 -18.60
C LEU A 135 -6.16 10.32 -17.53
N LYS A 136 -7.06 10.92 -16.75
CA LYS A 136 -6.66 11.89 -15.73
C LYS A 136 -6.00 11.23 -14.52
N GLY A 137 -5.04 11.94 -13.95
CA GLY A 137 -4.55 11.70 -12.60
C GLY A 137 -3.14 11.07 -12.51
N ARG A 138 -2.64 10.98 -11.27
CA ARG A 138 -1.26 10.57 -10.95
C ARG A 138 -0.86 9.15 -11.36
N ALA A 139 -1.81 8.22 -11.50
CA ALA A 139 -1.50 6.80 -11.70
C ALA A 139 -2.62 6.00 -12.38
N PRO A 140 -3.11 6.41 -13.57
CA PRO A 140 -4.24 5.73 -14.20
C PRO A 140 -3.90 4.26 -14.46
N GLN A 141 -4.86 3.37 -14.19
CA GLN A 141 -4.67 1.94 -14.34
C GLN A 141 -5.58 1.38 -15.44
N LEU A 142 -4.99 0.83 -16.50
CA LEU A 142 -5.71 0.03 -17.47
C LEU A 142 -6.04 -1.34 -16.87
N LEU A 143 -7.32 -1.71 -16.92
CA LEU A 143 -7.81 -3.01 -16.44
C LEU A 143 -7.88 -4.04 -17.58
N GLY A 144 -8.27 -3.59 -18.78
CA GLY A 144 -8.27 -4.39 -20.01
C GLY A 144 -9.12 -3.76 -21.11
N PHE A 145 -9.19 -4.44 -22.26
CA PHE A 145 -10.04 -4.01 -23.38
C PHE A 145 -11.51 -4.35 -23.12
N THR A 146 -12.40 -3.51 -23.65
CA THR A 146 -13.84 -3.83 -23.75
C THR A 146 -14.05 -5.07 -24.63
N SER A 147 -15.18 -5.76 -24.47
CA SER A 147 -15.44 -7.02 -25.18
C SER A 147 -15.47 -6.83 -26.71
N ASP A 148 -15.86 -5.64 -27.17
CA ASP A 148 -15.86 -5.25 -28.59
C ASP A 148 -14.50 -4.76 -29.12
N GLY A 149 -13.48 -4.62 -28.25
CA GLY A 149 -12.14 -4.14 -28.60
C GLY A 149 -12.08 -2.67 -29.05
N THR A 150 -13.16 -1.90 -28.91
CA THR A 150 -13.26 -0.48 -29.30
C THR A 150 -12.82 0.49 -28.20
N GLY A 151 -12.73 0.00 -26.96
CA GLY A 151 -12.38 0.78 -25.78
C GLY A 151 -11.49 0.03 -24.79
N LEU A 152 -11.17 0.71 -23.70
CA LEU A 152 -10.49 0.18 -22.53
C LEU A 152 -11.36 0.43 -21.29
N LEU A 153 -11.35 -0.51 -20.36
CA LEU A 153 -11.77 -0.27 -18.98
C LEU A 153 -10.55 0.19 -18.19
N ALA A 154 -10.68 1.30 -17.48
CA ALA A 154 -9.58 1.90 -16.73
C ALA A 154 -10.06 2.51 -15.42
N VAL A 155 -9.12 2.72 -14.51
CA VAL A 155 -9.32 3.44 -13.26
C VAL A 155 -8.59 4.78 -13.35
N GLU A 156 -9.33 5.87 -13.19
CA GLU A 156 -8.75 7.20 -12.98
C GLU A 156 -8.58 7.43 -11.47
N HIS A 157 -7.40 7.89 -11.08
CA HIS A 157 -7.10 8.29 -9.70
C HIS A 157 -6.94 9.80 -9.69
N PRO A 158 -7.96 10.58 -9.31
CA PRO A 158 -7.93 12.03 -9.45
C PRO A 158 -6.71 12.62 -8.74
N ASP A 159 -6.16 13.68 -9.33
CA ASP A 159 -5.14 14.47 -8.66
C ASP A 159 -5.76 15.21 -7.49
N ALA A 160 -5.04 15.28 -6.37
CA ALA A 160 -5.44 16.00 -5.14
C ALA A 160 -5.69 17.52 -5.33
N ALA A 161 -5.75 18.01 -6.57
CA ALA A 161 -6.04 19.40 -6.91
C ALA A 161 -7.56 19.67 -7.05
N ASP A 162 -8.41 18.65 -7.16
CA ASP A 162 -9.85 18.79 -6.98
C ASP A 162 -10.32 18.05 -5.71
N ASP A 163 -11.10 18.73 -4.88
CA ASP A 163 -11.42 18.35 -3.49
C ASP A 163 -12.29 17.07 -3.35
N SER A 164 -12.44 16.24 -4.40
CA SER A 164 -13.63 15.41 -4.55
C SER A 164 -13.48 13.91 -4.41
N THR A 165 -12.28 13.32 -4.26
CA THR A 165 -11.99 12.06 -3.51
C THR A 165 -10.71 11.36 -3.97
N TYR A 166 -9.86 10.97 -3.01
CA TYR A 166 -8.59 10.24 -3.23
C TYR A 166 -8.75 8.78 -3.73
N VAL A 167 -9.90 8.43 -4.31
CA VAL A 167 -10.27 7.04 -4.62
C VAL A 167 -10.54 6.88 -6.10
N GLY A 168 -10.11 5.74 -6.64
CA GLY A 168 -10.26 5.41 -8.05
C GLY A 168 -11.72 5.50 -8.52
N SER A 169 -11.91 6.00 -9.74
CA SER A 169 -13.19 5.93 -10.46
C SER A 169 -13.03 5.03 -11.68
N LEU A 170 -13.99 4.13 -11.90
CA LEU A 170 -14.01 3.27 -13.08
C LEU A 170 -14.53 4.07 -14.27
N VAL A 171 -13.78 4.04 -15.37
CA VAL A 171 -14.12 4.70 -16.63
C VAL A 171 -14.04 3.72 -17.80
N ARG A 172 -14.79 4.02 -18.86
CA ARG A 172 -14.64 3.44 -20.20
C ARG A 172 -13.95 4.46 -21.09
N PHE A 173 -12.73 4.14 -21.52
CA PHE A 173 -11.94 4.95 -22.45
C PHE A 173 -12.22 4.52 -23.89
N ASP A 174 -12.67 5.45 -24.72
CA ASP A 174 -12.97 5.20 -26.14
C ASP A 174 -11.73 5.42 -27.01
N LEU A 175 -11.28 4.37 -27.72
CA LEU A 175 -10.02 4.43 -28.49
C LEU A 175 -10.11 5.32 -29.73
N LYS A 176 -11.31 5.67 -30.19
CA LYS A 176 -11.50 6.50 -31.39
C LYS A 176 -11.44 7.98 -31.08
N SER A 177 -12.09 8.40 -30.00
CA SER A 177 -12.18 9.79 -29.56
C SER A 177 -11.12 10.18 -28.54
N GLY A 178 -10.53 9.20 -27.85
CA GLY A 178 -9.60 9.43 -26.76
C GLY A 178 -10.27 9.95 -25.47
N ALA A 179 -11.59 9.82 -25.37
CA ALA A 179 -12.37 10.31 -24.24
C ALA A 179 -12.62 9.20 -23.21
N ALA A 180 -12.53 9.56 -21.93
CA ALA A 180 -12.93 8.71 -20.81
C ALA A 180 -14.36 9.03 -20.35
N LYS A 181 -15.23 8.03 -20.35
CA LYS A 181 -16.61 8.13 -19.82
C LYS A 181 -16.68 7.46 -18.45
N PRO A 182 -17.11 8.16 -17.39
CA PRO A 182 -17.33 7.53 -16.09
C PRO A 182 -18.36 6.41 -16.16
N LEU A 183 -18.05 5.27 -15.53
CA LEU A 183 -18.96 4.15 -15.31
C LEU A 183 -19.39 4.08 -13.84
N VAL A 184 -18.42 4.17 -12.92
CA VAL A 184 -18.63 4.20 -11.47
C VAL A 184 -17.70 5.24 -10.88
N THR A 185 -18.26 6.29 -10.26
CA THR A 185 -17.52 7.43 -9.76
C THR A 185 -17.44 7.37 -8.24
N SER A 186 -16.24 7.53 -7.70
CA SER A 186 -16.06 7.77 -6.28
C SER A 186 -16.40 9.23 -5.95
N ASP A 187 -17.12 9.46 -4.86
CA ASP A 187 -17.48 10.78 -4.34
C ASP A 187 -17.61 10.77 -2.81
N SER A 188 -18.02 11.89 -2.21
CA SER A 188 -18.16 12.02 -0.75
C SER A 188 -19.16 11.05 -0.11
N SER A 189 -20.03 10.40 -0.88
CA SER A 189 -21.07 9.47 -0.43
C SER A 189 -20.73 8.00 -0.69
N ALA A 190 -19.94 7.72 -1.74
CA ALA A 190 -19.56 6.38 -2.12
C ALA A 190 -18.16 6.33 -2.72
N LEU A 191 -17.33 5.47 -2.17
CA LEU A 191 -15.95 5.22 -2.56
C LEU A 191 -15.83 3.80 -3.09
N TYR A 192 -15.14 3.66 -4.21
CA TYR A 192 -15.00 2.40 -4.93
C TYR A 192 -13.52 2.06 -5.10
N ARG A 193 -13.10 0.88 -4.66
CA ARG A 193 -11.68 0.46 -4.72
C ARG A 193 -11.53 -0.99 -5.14
N ASP A 194 -10.27 -1.44 -5.27
CA ASP A 194 -9.90 -2.81 -5.68
C ASP A 194 -10.58 -3.24 -7.00
N PHE A 195 -10.51 -2.38 -8.01
CA PHE A 195 -11.07 -2.71 -9.32
C PHE A 195 -10.29 -3.84 -9.98
N LYS A 196 -10.96 -4.95 -10.30
CA LYS A 196 -10.36 -6.09 -11.02
C LYS A 196 -11.22 -6.50 -12.20
N LEU A 197 -10.60 -6.60 -13.37
CA LEU A 197 -11.27 -7.17 -14.53
C LEU A 197 -11.54 -8.65 -14.30
N VAL A 198 -12.77 -9.08 -14.53
CA VAL A 198 -13.19 -10.48 -14.42
C VAL A 198 -14.17 -10.79 -15.55
N ASP A 199 -14.05 -11.96 -16.15
CA ASP A 199 -15.03 -12.45 -17.12
C ASP A 199 -15.97 -13.43 -16.39
N VAL A 200 -17.24 -13.06 -16.23
CA VAL A 200 -18.25 -13.83 -15.49
C VAL A 200 -19.30 -14.32 -16.47
N ARG A 201 -19.43 -15.65 -16.60
CA ARG A 201 -20.34 -16.33 -17.55
C ARG A 201 -20.12 -15.89 -19.00
N GLY A 202 -18.88 -15.62 -19.36
CA GLY A 202 -18.49 -15.14 -20.69
C GLY A 202 -18.73 -13.65 -20.93
N GLU A 203 -19.22 -12.91 -19.93
CA GLU A 203 -19.43 -11.47 -20.01
C GLU A 203 -18.38 -10.71 -19.21
N ARG A 204 -17.88 -9.61 -19.76
CA ARG A 204 -16.86 -8.77 -19.13
C ARG A 204 -17.43 -7.90 -18.02
N HIS A 205 -16.80 -7.99 -16.86
CA HIS A 205 -17.19 -7.28 -15.65
C HIS A 205 -15.95 -6.71 -14.94
N VAL A 206 -16.22 -5.81 -13.98
CA VAL A 206 -15.24 -5.31 -13.04
C VAL A 206 -15.73 -5.59 -11.61
N SER A 207 -14.93 -6.36 -10.86
CA SER A 207 -15.07 -6.51 -9.41
C SER A 207 -14.66 -5.22 -8.71
N PHE A 208 -15.32 -4.85 -7.62
CA PHE A 208 -14.92 -3.71 -6.79
C PHE A 208 -15.35 -3.89 -5.34
N ILE A 209 -14.81 -3.05 -4.46
CA ILE A 209 -15.26 -2.87 -3.08
C ILE A 209 -15.88 -1.49 -2.96
N LYS A 210 -17.12 -1.42 -2.46
CA LYS A 210 -17.81 -0.16 -2.15
C LYS A 210 -17.79 0.12 -0.66
N HIS A 211 -17.48 1.35 -0.27
CA HIS A 211 -17.62 1.87 1.08
C HIS A 211 -17.93 3.37 1.02
N ASN A 212 -18.13 4.05 2.15
CA ASN A 212 -18.20 5.51 2.23
C ASN A 212 -16.86 6.13 2.72
N GLU A 213 -15.89 5.31 3.15
CA GLU A 213 -14.60 5.75 3.70
C GLU A 213 -13.43 4.88 3.18
N ILE A 214 -12.26 5.47 2.94
CA ILE A 214 -11.18 4.76 2.22
C ILE A 214 -10.57 3.64 3.07
N TYR A 215 -10.32 3.88 4.36
CA TYR A 215 -9.61 2.93 5.24
C TYR A 215 -10.16 2.89 6.67
N ARG A 216 -11.36 3.43 6.92
CA ARG A 216 -11.89 3.43 8.28
C ARG A 216 -12.41 2.04 8.64
N CYS A 217 -11.79 1.49 9.67
CA CYS A 217 -12.35 0.37 10.41
C CYS A 217 -13.53 0.85 11.27
N GLY A 218 -14.70 0.20 11.17
CA GLY A 218 -15.85 0.46 12.05
C GLY A 218 -16.65 1.73 11.72
N GLY A 219 -16.70 2.14 10.45
CA GLY A 219 -17.64 3.15 9.98
C GLY A 219 -19.11 2.77 10.25
N ALA A 220 -20.01 3.76 10.24
CA ALA A 220 -21.44 3.53 10.43
C ALA A 220 -22.05 2.76 9.24
N ASP A 221 -21.51 3.00 8.04
CA ASP A 221 -21.96 2.34 6.82
C ASP A 221 -21.17 1.04 6.56
N PRO A 222 -21.83 0.00 6.06
CA PRO A 222 -21.16 -1.24 5.73
C PRO A 222 -20.38 -1.16 4.41
N GLN A 223 -19.38 -2.03 4.30
CA GLN A 223 -18.67 -2.35 3.07
C GLN A 223 -19.39 -3.42 2.28
N TRP A 224 -19.23 -3.36 0.96
CA TRP A 224 -19.85 -4.28 0.03
C TRP A 224 -18.86 -4.77 -1.03
N LEU A 225 -19.03 -6.01 -1.45
CA LEU A 225 -18.39 -6.58 -2.63
C LEU A 225 -19.31 -6.39 -3.83
N GLY A 226 -18.79 -5.76 -4.87
CA GLY A 226 -19.54 -5.36 -6.05
C GLY A 226 -19.05 -6.02 -7.33
N LEU A 227 -19.96 -6.09 -8.29
CA LEU A 227 -19.68 -6.46 -9.68
C LEU A 227 -20.44 -5.52 -10.60
N VAL A 228 -19.73 -4.86 -11.52
CA VAL A 228 -20.30 -3.94 -12.52
C VAL A 228 -19.98 -4.44 -13.92
N SER A 229 -20.92 -4.35 -14.85
CA SER A 229 -20.68 -4.68 -16.26
C SER A 229 -19.92 -3.56 -16.99
N GLU A 230 -19.40 -3.85 -18.18
CA GLU A 230 -18.63 -2.91 -19.00
C GLU A 230 -19.40 -1.64 -19.47
N ASP A 231 -20.72 -1.59 -19.25
CA ASP A 231 -21.60 -0.45 -19.50
C ASP A 231 -21.88 0.38 -18.22
N GLY A 232 -21.37 -0.04 -17.06
CA GLY A 232 -21.56 0.63 -15.78
C GLY A 232 -22.75 0.14 -14.95
N ALA A 233 -23.52 -0.87 -15.41
CA ALA A 233 -24.62 -1.41 -14.62
C ALA A 233 -24.11 -2.32 -13.48
N VAL A 234 -24.45 -1.99 -12.23
CA VAL A 234 -24.11 -2.84 -11.07
C VAL A 234 -24.96 -4.11 -11.12
N ARG A 235 -24.30 -5.25 -11.35
CA ARG A 235 -24.94 -6.58 -11.47
C ARG A 235 -25.07 -7.30 -10.14
N SER A 236 -24.18 -7.01 -9.20
CA SER A 236 -24.25 -7.59 -7.86
C SER A 236 -23.63 -6.67 -6.83
N LEU A 237 -24.21 -6.68 -5.64
CA LEU A 237 -23.69 -6.07 -4.43
C LEU A 237 -24.01 -7.01 -3.26
N ILE A 238 -22.98 -7.58 -2.62
CA ILE A 238 -23.13 -8.58 -1.55
C ILE A 238 -22.12 -8.37 -0.43
N GLY A 239 -22.16 -9.25 0.58
CA GLY A 239 -21.13 -9.31 1.62
C GLY A 239 -21.19 -8.11 2.55
N GLU A 240 -22.38 -7.68 2.97
CA GLU A 240 -22.47 -6.54 3.89
C GLU A 240 -21.63 -6.78 5.15
N THR A 241 -20.65 -5.92 5.42
CA THR A 241 -19.83 -6.03 6.62
C THR A 241 -19.37 -4.69 7.16
N ARG A 242 -19.31 -4.54 8.48
CA ARG A 242 -18.65 -3.40 9.15
C ARG A 242 -17.13 -3.63 9.30
N HIS A 243 -16.67 -4.78 8.84
CA HIS A 243 -15.26 -5.11 8.74
C HIS A 243 -14.65 -4.56 7.44
N HIS A 244 -13.33 -4.66 7.30
CA HIS A 244 -12.64 -4.08 6.15
C HIS A 244 -12.33 -5.15 5.11
N TYR A 245 -12.94 -5.04 3.94
CA TYR A 245 -12.51 -5.82 2.78
C TYR A 245 -11.25 -5.22 2.17
N ARG A 246 -10.20 -6.03 2.03
CA ARG A 246 -8.94 -5.62 1.37
C ARG A 246 -8.98 -5.87 -0.13
N SER A 247 -9.59 -6.97 -0.54
CA SER A 247 -9.60 -7.42 -1.93
C SER A 247 -10.77 -8.36 -2.19
N ALA A 248 -11.27 -8.40 -3.43
CA ALA A 248 -12.26 -9.37 -3.88
C ALA A 248 -12.11 -9.74 -5.37
N VAL A 249 -12.38 -11.01 -5.69
CA VAL A 249 -12.33 -11.54 -7.06
C VAL A 249 -13.40 -12.60 -7.27
N TRP A 250 -14.01 -12.60 -8.45
CA TRP A 250 -15.13 -13.46 -8.80
C TRP A 250 -14.66 -14.63 -9.67
N SER A 251 -15.32 -15.79 -9.52
CA SER A 251 -15.06 -16.92 -10.40
C SER A 251 -15.63 -16.70 -11.79
N ALA A 252 -15.01 -17.33 -12.79
CA ALA A 252 -15.40 -17.15 -14.18
C ALA A 252 -16.83 -17.62 -14.50
N ASP A 253 -17.39 -18.54 -13.70
CA ASP A 253 -18.79 -18.98 -13.80
C ASP A 253 -19.76 -18.11 -12.96
N GLY A 254 -19.22 -17.18 -12.16
CA GLY A 254 -19.95 -16.34 -11.21
C GLY A 254 -20.56 -17.10 -10.04
N SER A 255 -20.22 -18.38 -9.85
CA SER A 255 -20.76 -19.20 -8.75
C SER A 255 -20.08 -18.92 -7.42
N ARG A 256 -18.91 -18.28 -7.42
CA ARG A 256 -18.13 -17.98 -6.21
C ARG A 256 -17.52 -16.59 -6.25
N VAL A 257 -17.29 -16.04 -5.06
CA VAL A 257 -16.44 -14.87 -4.84
C VAL A 257 -15.41 -15.22 -3.78
N ALA A 258 -14.15 -14.92 -4.05
CA ALA A 258 -13.10 -14.91 -3.03
C ALA A 258 -12.89 -13.49 -2.53
N TYR A 259 -12.67 -13.30 -1.23
CA TYR A 259 -12.39 -11.99 -0.65
C TYR A 259 -11.49 -12.08 0.58
N GLU A 260 -10.73 -11.01 0.81
CA GLU A 260 -9.94 -10.80 2.01
C GLU A 260 -10.68 -9.89 2.97
N VAL A 261 -10.85 -10.33 4.21
CA VAL A 261 -11.53 -9.55 5.25
C VAL A 261 -10.65 -9.38 6.49
N MET A 262 -10.66 -8.16 7.00
CA MET A 262 -9.95 -7.73 8.20
C MET A 262 -10.95 -7.21 9.22
N GLY A 263 -10.94 -7.83 10.40
CA GLY A 263 -11.70 -7.39 11.56
C GLY A 263 -11.33 -5.96 11.96
N CYS A 264 -12.34 -5.20 12.33
CA CYS A 264 -12.21 -3.80 12.71
C CYS A 264 -12.28 -3.72 14.23
N VAL A 265 -11.20 -3.26 14.89
CA VAL A 265 -11.14 -3.12 16.35
C VAL A 265 -12.23 -2.16 16.82
N SER A 266 -13.34 -2.70 17.28
CA SER A 266 -14.45 -1.96 17.90
C SER A 266 -14.28 -1.86 19.41
N ASP A 267 -13.63 -2.85 20.03
CA ASP A 267 -13.29 -2.84 21.45
C ASP A 267 -11.76 -2.87 21.64
N LYS A 268 -11.23 -1.75 22.11
CA LYS A 268 -9.79 -1.55 22.32
C LYS A 268 -9.24 -2.34 23.51
N THR A 269 -10.09 -2.93 24.36
CA THR A 269 -9.69 -3.67 25.56
C THR A 269 -9.37 -5.15 25.29
N LEU A 270 -9.87 -5.71 24.19
CA LEU A 270 -9.75 -7.13 23.86
C LEU A 270 -8.41 -7.52 23.18
N GLY A 271 -7.52 -6.55 22.97
CA GLY A 271 -6.21 -6.77 22.35
C GLY A 271 -6.27 -7.21 20.87
N PRO A 272 -5.10 -7.50 20.26
CA PRO A 272 -4.99 -7.78 18.82
C PRO A 272 -5.53 -9.15 18.39
N GLY A 273 -5.67 -10.10 19.33
CA GLY A 273 -6.15 -11.46 19.05
C GLY A 273 -7.65 -11.56 18.80
N GLN A 274 -8.42 -10.50 19.05
CA GLN A 274 -9.89 -10.51 19.00
C GLN A 274 -10.47 -10.93 17.64
N PHE A 275 -9.70 -10.82 16.55
CA PHE A 275 -10.13 -11.22 15.20
C PHE A 275 -9.34 -12.39 14.60
N ALA A 276 -8.55 -13.13 15.38
CA ALA A 276 -7.82 -14.29 14.83
C ALA A 276 -8.76 -15.35 14.20
N GLY A 277 -9.97 -15.49 14.74
CA GLY A 277 -11.03 -16.34 14.19
C GLY A 277 -11.78 -15.77 12.97
N PHE A 278 -11.54 -14.50 12.63
CA PHE A 278 -12.30 -13.76 11.61
C PHE A 278 -11.43 -13.25 10.46
N ASN A 279 -10.20 -12.84 10.73
CA ASN A 279 -9.27 -12.40 9.70
C ASN A 279 -8.94 -13.55 8.76
N GLY A 280 -8.98 -13.30 7.46
CA GLY A 280 -8.68 -14.35 6.49
C GLY A 280 -9.05 -14.05 5.06
N VAL A 281 -8.74 -15.02 4.22
CA VAL A 281 -9.30 -15.15 2.87
C VAL A 281 -10.48 -16.11 2.94
N TYR A 282 -11.60 -15.68 2.37
CA TYR A 282 -12.83 -16.46 2.31
C TYR A 282 -13.18 -16.74 0.86
N VAL A 283 -13.83 -17.88 0.63
CA VAL A 283 -14.53 -18.18 -0.62
C VAL A 283 -16.00 -18.38 -0.28
N GLN A 284 -16.86 -17.56 -0.87
CA GLN A 284 -18.30 -17.65 -0.70
C GLN A 284 -18.95 -18.25 -1.94
N ASP A 285 -19.74 -19.30 -1.71
CA ASP A 285 -20.65 -19.85 -2.71
C ASP A 285 -21.87 -18.94 -2.87
N ARG A 286 -22.15 -18.55 -4.11
CA ARG A 286 -23.16 -17.53 -4.44
C ARG A 286 -24.58 -18.05 -4.38
N ALA A 287 -24.78 -19.35 -4.55
CA ALA A 287 -26.12 -19.94 -4.54
C ALA A 287 -26.61 -20.18 -3.11
N SER A 288 -25.73 -20.71 -2.25
CA SER A 288 -26.01 -21.00 -0.85
C SER A 288 -25.77 -19.81 0.08
N GLY A 289 -24.94 -18.84 -0.34
CA GLY A 289 -24.49 -17.74 0.51
C GLY A 289 -23.44 -18.13 1.54
N VAL A 290 -23.03 -19.41 1.61
CA VAL A 290 -22.09 -19.93 2.59
C VAL A 290 -20.66 -19.48 2.24
N ALA A 291 -19.97 -18.90 3.22
CA ALA A 291 -18.56 -18.52 3.11
C ALA A 291 -17.67 -19.46 3.91
N SER A 292 -16.61 -19.98 3.27
CA SER A 292 -15.60 -20.81 3.91
C SER A 292 -14.28 -20.06 3.99
N ARG A 293 -13.67 -20.02 5.18
CA ARG A 293 -12.33 -19.46 5.38
C ARG A 293 -11.30 -20.43 4.81
N VAL A 294 -10.54 -20.01 3.81
CA VAL A 294 -9.53 -20.82 3.13
C VAL A 294 -8.09 -20.45 3.51
N VAL A 295 -7.90 -19.24 4.05
CA VAL A 295 -6.66 -18.80 4.70
C VAL A 295 -7.00 -18.22 6.07
N GLU A 296 -6.36 -18.75 7.11
CA GLU A 296 -6.48 -18.23 8.48
C GLU A 296 -5.55 -17.05 8.71
N GLY A 297 -6.09 -15.92 9.18
CA GLY A 297 -5.32 -14.68 9.29
C GLY A 297 -5.06 -14.03 7.93
N LEU A 298 -4.53 -12.82 7.97
CA LEU A 298 -4.15 -12.09 6.77
C LEU A 298 -2.65 -12.21 6.59
N SER A 299 -2.21 -12.72 5.44
CA SER A 299 -0.80 -12.67 5.08
C SER A 299 -0.41 -11.24 4.74
N PHE A 300 0.82 -10.91 5.09
CA PHE A 300 1.43 -9.63 4.76
C PHE A 300 2.22 -9.70 3.45
N ASN A 301 2.67 -10.89 3.07
CA ASN A 301 3.44 -11.12 1.84
C ASN A 301 2.63 -11.67 0.68
N TYR A 302 1.37 -12.06 0.89
CA TYR A 302 0.48 -12.61 -0.13
C TYR A 302 -0.81 -11.80 -0.15
N ALA A 303 -1.30 -11.52 -1.36
CA ALA A 303 -2.60 -10.91 -1.58
C ALA A 303 -3.48 -11.84 -2.43
N LEU A 304 -4.79 -11.74 -2.24
CA LEU A 304 -5.77 -12.41 -3.10
C LEU A 304 -5.67 -11.86 -4.54
N THR A 305 -5.27 -12.73 -5.45
CA THR A 305 -4.95 -12.40 -6.85
C THR A 305 -5.95 -13.00 -7.82
N GLY A 306 -6.60 -14.12 -7.47
CA GLY A 306 -7.54 -14.79 -8.36
C GLY A 306 -8.35 -15.89 -7.69
N ILE A 307 -9.09 -16.62 -8.52
CA ILE A 307 -9.80 -17.84 -8.16
C ILE A 307 -9.73 -18.80 -9.35
N ASP A 308 -9.25 -20.03 -9.11
CA ASP A 308 -9.07 -21.06 -10.13
C ASP A 308 -9.79 -22.35 -9.70
N GLY A 309 -10.67 -22.87 -10.55
CA GLY A 309 -11.52 -24.01 -10.21
C GLY A 309 -12.35 -23.79 -8.94
N GLY A 310 -12.62 -22.53 -8.60
CA GLY A 310 -13.32 -22.14 -7.39
C GLY A 310 -12.48 -22.21 -6.11
N VAL A 311 -11.16 -22.30 -6.21
CA VAL A 311 -10.18 -22.20 -5.11
C VAL A 311 -9.50 -20.84 -5.20
N ALA A 312 -9.42 -20.10 -4.11
CA ALA A 312 -8.75 -18.80 -4.10
C ALA A 312 -7.25 -18.96 -4.44
N VAL A 313 -6.71 -18.02 -5.20
CA VAL A 313 -5.28 -17.92 -5.50
C VAL A 313 -4.73 -16.70 -4.79
N ILE A 314 -3.71 -16.90 -3.97
CA ILE A 314 -3.00 -15.84 -3.26
C ILE A 314 -1.56 -15.80 -3.74
N GLY A 315 -0.96 -14.63 -3.76
CA GLY A 315 0.41 -14.52 -4.23
C GLY A 315 1.01 -13.14 -4.07
N SER A 316 2.29 -13.05 -4.36
CA SER A 316 2.98 -11.79 -4.60
C SER A 316 4.15 -11.95 -5.55
N PRO A 317 4.59 -10.84 -6.15
CA PRO A 317 5.85 -10.79 -6.89
C PRO A 317 7.06 -11.32 -6.11
N ALA A 318 7.02 -11.29 -4.78
CA ALA A 318 8.16 -11.63 -3.94
C ALA A 318 8.20 -13.12 -3.57
N LYS A 319 7.04 -13.72 -3.28
CA LYS A 319 6.95 -15.07 -2.71
C LYS A 319 6.29 -16.10 -3.63
N GLY A 320 5.85 -15.69 -4.81
CA GLY A 320 5.16 -16.55 -5.76
C GLY A 320 3.67 -16.66 -5.44
N TYR A 321 3.01 -17.60 -6.11
CA TYR A 321 1.56 -17.73 -6.14
C TYR A 321 1.15 -19.16 -5.80
N VAL A 322 0.12 -19.30 -4.97
CA VAL A 322 -0.35 -20.59 -4.44
C VAL A 322 -1.87 -20.64 -4.38
N LYS A 323 -2.43 -21.84 -4.55
CA LYS A 323 -3.85 -22.11 -4.29
C LYS A 323 -4.09 -22.20 -2.79
N ALA A 324 -4.96 -21.34 -2.28
CA ALA A 324 -5.32 -21.30 -0.88
C ALA A 324 -6.30 -22.43 -0.53
N ALA A 325 -5.80 -23.44 0.18
CA ALA A 325 -6.60 -24.52 0.74
C ALA A 325 -6.06 -24.92 2.12
N GLY A 326 -6.71 -24.45 3.19
CA GLY A 326 -6.33 -24.78 4.57
C GLY A 326 -4.99 -24.17 4.98
N LEU A 327 -4.63 -23.01 4.44
CA LEU A 327 -3.39 -22.31 4.76
C LEU A 327 -3.60 -21.38 5.97
N SER A 328 -2.51 -20.97 6.61
CA SER A 328 -2.51 -19.83 7.53
C SER A 328 -1.56 -18.75 7.02
N ALA A 329 -1.85 -17.50 7.36
CA ALA A 329 -0.95 -16.38 7.14
C ALA A 329 0.44 -16.67 7.73
N ALA A 330 0.48 -17.24 8.93
CA ALA A 330 1.73 -17.62 9.60
C ALA A 330 2.55 -18.64 8.77
N SER A 331 1.91 -19.65 8.18
CA SER A 331 2.61 -20.63 7.32
C SER A 331 3.09 -20.03 6.00
N LEU A 332 2.37 -19.03 5.46
CA LEU A 332 2.73 -18.35 4.22
C LEU A 332 3.90 -17.39 4.41
N ASP A 333 3.90 -16.67 5.53
CA ASP A 333 4.89 -15.65 5.82
C ASP A 333 6.23 -16.25 6.32
N GLY A 334 6.21 -17.45 6.92
CA GLY A 334 7.40 -18.22 7.29
C GLY A 334 8.35 -17.53 8.28
N GLU A 335 9.58 -18.04 8.43
CA GLU A 335 10.71 -17.25 8.98
C GLU A 335 11.22 -16.30 7.89
N VAL A 336 11.25 -15.01 8.23
CA VAL A 336 11.47 -13.89 7.32
C VAL A 336 12.82 -13.99 6.60
N THR A 337 12.79 -14.27 5.30
CA THR A 337 13.94 -14.24 4.38
C THR A 337 14.01 -12.89 3.64
N THR A 338 14.86 -12.01 4.17
CA THR A 338 15.46 -10.76 3.63
C THR A 338 14.86 -10.13 2.32
N MET A 339 13.82 -9.27 2.39
CA MET A 339 13.31 -8.27 1.40
C MET A 339 12.61 -7.03 2.02
N GLY A 340 12.15 -5.99 1.32
CA GLY A 340 11.55 -4.80 1.96
C GLY A 340 10.29 -4.28 1.27
N ARG A 341 9.47 -3.48 1.95
CA ARG A 341 8.31 -2.76 1.42
C ARG A 341 8.49 -1.25 1.61
N LEU A 342 8.12 -0.45 0.62
CA LEU A 342 8.02 1.00 0.73
C LEU A 342 6.63 1.43 0.27
N ASN A 343 5.87 2.07 1.16
CA ASN A 343 4.60 2.70 0.81
C ASN A 343 4.88 4.12 0.32
N ARG A 344 4.10 4.58 -0.66
CA ARG A 344 4.16 5.96 -1.15
C ARG A 344 3.74 6.93 -0.05
N ALA A 345 4.64 7.80 0.37
CA ALA A 345 4.34 8.97 1.21
C ALA A 345 4.94 10.22 0.55
N GLU A 346 4.32 11.38 0.78
CA GLU A 346 4.94 12.65 0.39
C GLU A 346 5.88 13.09 1.51
N TYR A 347 7.13 13.41 1.17
CA TYR A 347 8.08 13.94 2.13
C TYR A 347 7.78 15.41 2.44
N ILE A 348 7.89 15.77 3.72
CA ILE A 348 7.79 17.16 4.19
C ILE A 348 8.87 17.36 5.25
N HIS A 349 9.70 18.39 5.07
CA HIS A 349 10.72 18.80 6.01
C HIS A 349 10.19 19.88 6.96
N GLN A 350 10.31 19.65 8.26
CA GLN A 350 9.69 20.50 9.29
C GLN A 350 10.21 21.95 9.28
N LEU A 351 11.47 22.16 8.89
CA LEU A 351 12.08 23.50 8.82
C LEU A 351 11.87 24.20 7.48
N TRP A 352 11.81 23.43 6.39
CA TRP A 352 12.10 23.95 5.05
C TRP A 352 10.89 23.87 4.12
N ASP A 353 9.93 22.99 4.42
CA ASP A 353 8.66 22.90 3.70
C ASP A 353 7.52 23.63 4.43
N THR A 354 7.83 24.54 5.36
CA THR A 354 6.88 25.34 6.14
C THR A 354 7.09 26.84 5.89
N ARG A 355 6.24 27.71 6.44
CA ARG A 355 6.38 29.17 6.25
C ARG A 355 7.81 29.64 6.58
N ASN A 356 8.37 30.55 5.77
CA ASN A 356 9.74 31.03 5.99
C ASN A 356 9.94 31.69 7.36
N GLU A 357 8.88 32.28 7.92
CA GLU A 357 8.92 32.93 9.23
C GLU A 357 8.77 31.95 10.41
N PHE A 358 8.51 30.67 10.13
CA PHE A 358 8.26 29.64 11.14
C PHE A 358 9.52 28.86 11.49
N ASN A 359 9.87 28.82 12.78
CA ASN A 359 10.95 27.98 13.26
C ASN A 359 10.44 26.59 13.69
N GLY A 360 10.44 25.66 12.73
CA GLY A 360 9.91 24.30 12.91
C GLY A 360 10.74 23.33 13.76
N ASN A 361 11.73 23.77 14.54
CA ASN A 361 12.59 22.88 15.35
C ASN A 361 11.82 22.06 16.42
N SER A 362 10.57 22.44 16.76
CA SER A 362 9.66 21.67 17.63
C SER A 362 8.53 20.96 16.88
N SER A 363 8.60 20.86 15.56
CA SER A 363 7.45 20.49 14.72
C SER A 363 7.58 19.12 14.06
N CYS A 364 8.45 18.25 14.57
CA CYS A 364 8.63 16.88 14.07
C CYS A 364 7.34 16.05 14.14
N GLY A 365 6.61 16.09 15.26
CA GLY A 365 5.29 15.46 15.41
C GLY A 365 4.23 16.05 14.45
N PRO A 366 3.98 17.37 14.48
CA PRO A 366 3.09 18.03 13.51
C PRO A 366 3.37 17.68 12.05
N THR A 367 4.64 17.70 11.65
CA THR A 367 5.06 17.37 10.28
C THR A 367 4.81 15.90 9.98
N SER A 368 5.13 15.01 10.92
CA SER A 368 4.86 13.57 10.80
C SER A 368 3.38 13.27 10.61
N ALA A 369 2.51 13.92 11.40
CA ALA A 369 1.07 13.76 11.27
C ALA A 369 0.53 14.28 9.93
N VAL A 370 1.10 15.35 9.37
CA VAL A 370 0.72 15.81 8.03
C VAL A 370 1.20 14.85 6.95
N ILE A 371 2.44 14.35 7.01
CA ILE A 371 2.95 13.31 6.08
C ILE A 371 2.03 12.08 6.06
N ASP A 372 1.56 11.66 7.24
CA ASP A 372 0.61 10.55 7.35
C ASP A 372 -0.70 10.84 6.59
N LEU A 373 -1.24 12.04 6.78
CA LEU A 373 -2.56 12.42 6.26
C LEU A 373 -2.57 12.86 4.78
N VAL A 374 -1.50 13.45 4.25
CA VAL A 374 -1.46 13.93 2.85
C VAL A 374 -1.58 12.79 1.85
N THR A 375 -1.32 11.56 2.28
CA THR A 375 -1.42 10.40 1.41
C THR A 375 -2.85 9.91 1.26
N TYR A 376 -3.75 10.08 2.25
CA TYR A 376 -5.08 9.47 2.20
C TYR A 376 -6.25 10.30 2.74
N GLN A 377 -6.02 11.43 3.43
CA GLN A 377 -7.06 12.11 4.22
C GLN A 377 -7.13 13.64 4.02
N LEU A 378 -6.11 14.28 3.45
CA LEU A 378 -6.15 15.70 3.11
C LEU A 378 -6.53 15.88 1.63
N PRO A 379 -7.64 16.56 1.32
CA PRO A 379 -8.22 16.54 -0.02
C PRO A 379 -7.55 17.49 -1.01
N THR A 380 -6.86 18.53 -0.54
CA THR A 380 -6.40 19.66 -1.36
C THR A 380 -4.98 20.06 -1.03
N GLU A 381 -4.15 20.33 -2.04
CA GLU A 381 -2.86 20.98 -1.78
C GLU A 381 -3.06 22.34 -1.08
N PHE A 382 -2.46 22.50 0.10
CA PHE A 382 -2.46 23.75 0.86
C PHE A 382 -1.02 24.24 1.02
N GLY A 383 -0.46 24.65 -0.12
CA GLY A 383 0.96 24.90 -0.26
C GLY A 383 1.41 26.33 0.06
N VAL A 384 2.74 26.50 0.15
CA VAL A 384 3.42 27.76 0.41
C VAL A 384 4.74 27.83 -0.38
N GLN A 385 5.05 29.01 -0.93
CA GLN A 385 6.36 29.26 -1.50
C GLN A 385 7.37 29.49 -0.38
N VAL A 386 8.44 28.72 -0.39
CA VAL A 386 9.52 28.80 0.59
C VAL A 386 10.82 29.25 -0.08
N SER A 387 11.76 29.72 0.73
CA SER A 387 13.04 30.29 0.29
C SER A 387 14.25 29.49 0.77
N GLN A 388 14.05 28.56 1.71
CA GLN A 388 15.07 27.72 2.33
C GLN A 388 14.72 26.24 2.14
N PRO A 389 15.71 25.34 1.97
CA PRO A 389 17.13 25.63 1.77
C PRO A 389 17.43 26.27 0.41
N SER A 390 16.46 26.21 -0.51
CA SER A 390 16.44 26.95 -1.77
C SER A 390 14.98 27.29 -2.09
N SER A 391 14.71 28.19 -3.03
CA SER A 391 13.32 28.55 -3.31
C SER A 391 12.58 27.42 -4.02
N HIS A 392 11.48 26.97 -3.43
CA HIS A 392 10.62 25.93 -3.99
C HIS A 392 9.18 26.07 -3.48
N TRP A 393 8.26 25.33 -4.10
CA TRP A 393 6.87 25.24 -3.67
C TRP A 393 6.71 24.03 -2.75
N SER A 394 6.42 24.25 -1.47
CA SER A 394 5.99 23.20 -0.56
C SER A 394 4.49 22.99 -0.72
N LYS A 395 4.08 21.81 -1.18
CA LYS A 395 2.67 21.50 -1.49
C LYS A 395 1.74 21.47 -0.26
N TRP A 396 2.30 21.17 0.91
CA TRP A 396 1.51 20.82 2.10
C TRP A 396 1.87 21.65 3.35
N GLY A 397 2.84 22.58 3.24
CA GLY A 397 3.40 23.31 4.37
C GLY A 397 2.43 24.11 5.22
N ARG A 398 1.31 24.59 4.64
CA ARG A 398 0.33 25.38 5.40
C ARG A 398 -0.54 24.52 6.30
N TYR A 399 -0.70 23.21 6.05
CA TYR A 399 -1.37 22.33 7.01
C TYR A 399 -0.63 22.26 8.36
N ILE A 400 0.68 22.53 8.35
CA ILE A 400 1.50 22.55 9.57
C ILE A 400 1.36 23.87 10.32
N THR A 401 1.22 24.99 9.62
CA THR A 401 1.43 26.34 10.16
C THR A 401 0.19 27.23 10.20
N ASP A 402 -0.80 26.98 9.34
CA ASP A 402 -1.99 27.79 9.16
C ASP A 402 -3.25 27.10 9.69
N GLU A 403 -4.26 27.91 9.98
CA GLU A 403 -5.62 27.40 10.22
C GLU A 403 -6.18 26.76 8.96
N PHE A 404 -6.81 25.59 9.12
CA PHE A 404 -7.60 24.97 8.08
C PHE A 404 -8.79 24.23 8.71
N THR A 405 -9.79 23.95 7.88
CA THR A 405 -10.93 23.12 8.24
C THR A 405 -10.88 21.84 7.42
N ASN A 406 -10.97 20.69 8.10
CA ASN A 406 -11.16 19.40 7.45
C ASN A 406 -12.18 18.58 8.24
N ARG A 407 -13.07 17.88 7.51
CA ARG A 407 -14.09 16.99 8.10
C ARG A 407 -14.86 17.59 9.28
N GLY A 408 -15.24 18.87 9.16
CA GLY A 408 -16.01 19.60 10.17
C GLY A 408 -15.24 20.06 11.41
N THR A 409 -13.93 19.81 11.49
CA THR A 409 -13.05 20.36 12.53
C THR A 409 -12.21 21.49 11.97
N THR A 410 -12.21 22.64 12.64
CA THR A 410 -11.28 23.75 12.37
C THR A 410 -10.06 23.66 13.30
N PHE A 411 -8.87 23.50 12.73
CA PHE A 411 -7.60 23.37 13.45
C PHE A 411 -6.99 24.75 13.73
N ASN A 412 -7.59 25.49 14.66
CA ASN A 412 -7.28 26.89 14.96
C ASN A 412 -6.56 27.14 16.30
N ARG A 413 -6.20 26.07 17.03
CA ARG A 413 -5.38 26.19 18.24
C ARG A 413 -4.05 26.84 17.89
N THR A 414 -3.56 27.71 18.77
CA THR A 414 -2.34 28.47 18.56
C THR A 414 -1.22 28.02 19.48
N MET A 415 0.00 27.88 18.94
CA MET A 415 1.21 27.69 19.72
C MET A 415 2.37 28.49 19.13
N ASN A 416 3.27 28.97 19.96
CA ASN A 416 4.49 29.61 19.48
C ASN A 416 5.41 28.56 18.83
N ASP A 417 6.30 28.99 17.94
CA ASP A 417 7.30 28.09 17.36
C ASP A 417 8.49 27.85 18.31
N TRP A 418 9.52 27.14 17.84
CA TRP A 418 10.71 26.88 18.65
C TRP A 418 11.39 28.16 19.15
N SER A 419 11.47 29.20 18.33
CA SER A 419 12.07 30.49 18.69
C SER A 419 11.23 31.29 19.68
N ARG A 420 9.99 30.84 19.93
CA ARG A 420 8.95 31.51 20.71
C ARG A 420 8.50 32.82 20.06
N THR A 421 8.57 32.88 18.74
CA THR A 421 8.06 34.01 17.96
C THR A 421 6.91 33.54 17.08
N GLY A 422 5.98 34.46 16.82
CA GLY A 422 4.74 34.14 16.11
C GLY A 422 3.77 33.29 16.92
N SER A 423 2.56 33.17 16.39
CA SER A 423 1.48 32.35 16.95
C SER A 423 0.92 31.51 15.81
N TRP A 424 1.33 30.25 15.77
CA TRP A 424 1.14 29.35 14.64
C TRP A 424 -0.01 28.39 14.91
N LYS A 425 -0.76 28.04 13.86
CA LYS A 425 -1.97 27.22 13.92
C LYS A 425 -1.76 25.88 13.22
N GLY A 426 -2.83 25.23 12.76
CA GLY A 426 -2.76 23.97 12.03
C GLY A 426 -2.28 22.82 12.89
N ALA A 427 -1.54 21.89 12.28
CA ALA A 427 -0.98 20.75 12.99
C ALA A 427 -0.03 21.20 14.12
N HIS A 428 0.78 22.24 13.91
CA HIS A 428 1.69 22.75 14.93
C HIS A 428 0.93 23.22 16.16
N GLY A 429 0.01 24.17 15.99
CA GLY A 429 -0.75 24.72 17.11
C GLY A 429 -1.65 23.69 17.81
N TRP A 430 -2.15 22.68 17.07
CA TRP A 430 -2.99 21.64 17.65
C TRP A 430 -2.20 20.59 18.44
N ILE A 431 -1.10 20.11 17.87
CA ILE A 431 -0.32 18.98 18.41
C ILE A 431 0.66 19.48 19.47
N THR A 432 1.25 20.66 19.30
CA THR A 432 2.28 21.19 20.22
C THR A 432 1.71 22.00 21.39
N GLY A 433 0.44 21.81 21.76
CA GLY A 433 -0.30 22.65 22.72
C GLY A 433 0.21 22.74 24.16
N TYR A 434 1.42 22.27 24.47
CA TYR A 434 2.09 22.46 25.76
C TYR A 434 3.62 22.59 25.62
N TYR A 435 4.28 22.94 26.73
CA TYR A 435 5.73 23.10 26.80
C TYR A 435 6.39 21.93 27.55
N CYS A 436 7.46 21.34 26.97
CA CYS A 436 8.29 20.35 27.66
C CYS A 436 9.36 21.03 28.52
N GLY A 437 9.97 20.23 29.40
CA GLY A 437 11.08 20.66 30.25
C GLY A 437 12.27 21.23 29.47
N GLY A 438 13.02 22.10 30.13
CA GLY A 438 14.10 22.89 29.54
C GLY A 438 14.09 24.30 30.11
N ASN A 439 15.22 25.01 30.01
CA ASN A 439 15.29 26.42 30.39
C ASN A 439 15.85 27.25 29.22
N PRO A 440 15.00 28.00 28.50
CA PRO A 440 13.55 28.10 28.66
C PRO A 440 12.81 26.88 28.11
N ALA A 441 11.62 26.61 28.65
CA ALA A 441 10.72 25.56 28.16
C ALA A 441 10.33 25.79 26.68
N ARG A 442 10.18 24.70 25.91
CA ARG A 442 9.93 24.75 24.45
C ARG A 442 8.62 24.05 24.10
N PRO A 443 7.91 24.49 23.04
CA PRO A 443 6.75 23.75 22.51
C PRO A 443 7.16 22.32 22.16
N CYS A 444 6.27 21.36 22.38
CA CYS A 444 6.55 19.97 22.07
C CYS A 444 5.28 19.20 21.75
N ALA A 445 5.42 18.15 20.93
CA ALA A 445 4.30 17.33 20.51
C ALA A 445 3.65 16.59 21.69
N SER A 446 2.33 16.68 21.74
CA SER A 446 1.47 15.94 22.66
C SER A 446 0.99 14.65 22.01
N TRP A 447 1.21 13.54 22.70
CA TRP A 447 0.71 12.24 22.25
C TRP A 447 -0.81 12.18 22.09
N ASP A 448 -1.53 12.75 23.05
CA ASP A 448 -2.99 12.81 23.01
C ASP A 448 -3.49 13.75 21.92
N SER A 449 -2.80 14.88 21.70
CA SER A 449 -3.20 15.84 20.68
C SER A 449 -2.85 15.39 19.26
N GLU A 450 -1.77 14.62 19.09
CA GLU A 450 -1.43 13.97 17.83
C GLU A 450 -2.47 12.92 17.45
N ARG A 451 -2.86 12.05 18.39
CA ARG A 451 -3.97 11.10 18.20
C ARG A 451 -5.28 11.83 17.86
N ASP A 452 -5.61 12.90 18.59
CA ASP A 452 -6.82 13.68 18.36
C ASP A 452 -6.81 14.37 16.99
N PHE A 453 -5.67 14.93 16.58
CA PHE A 453 -5.49 15.55 15.26
C PHE A 453 -5.72 14.55 14.13
N LEU A 454 -5.04 13.39 14.17
CA LEU A 454 -5.19 12.33 13.18
C LEU A 454 -6.64 11.80 13.14
N ALA A 455 -7.25 11.55 14.30
CA ALA A 455 -8.63 11.05 14.39
C ALA A 455 -9.67 12.05 13.87
N ARG A 456 -9.49 13.36 14.09
CA ARG A 456 -10.38 14.42 13.58
C ARG A 456 -10.24 14.61 12.07
N ASN A 457 -9.08 14.32 11.51
CA ASN A 457 -8.89 14.15 10.07
C ASN A 457 -9.38 12.77 9.58
N GLY A 458 -9.98 11.97 10.45
CA GLY A 458 -10.65 10.70 10.16
C GLY A 458 -9.71 9.52 9.88
N ALA A 459 -8.48 9.56 10.41
CA ALA A 459 -7.62 8.39 10.48
C ALA A 459 -8.08 7.43 11.59
N ALA A 460 -7.85 6.13 11.39
CA ALA A 460 -8.17 5.10 12.38
C ALA A 460 -6.94 4.80 13.24
N VAL A 461 -6.69 5.72 14.19
CA VAL A 461 -5.44 5.78 14.97
C VAL A 461 -5.35 4.66 16.00
N GLN A 462 -4.26 3.89 15.94
CA GLN A 462 -3.80 3.00 16.98
C GLN A 462 -2.55 3.59 17.63
N GLN A 463 -2.53 3.66 18.96
CA GLN A 463 -1.42 4.21 19.72
C GLN A 463 -0.89 3.15 20.68
N GLY A 464 0.42 3.00 20.77
CA GLY A 464 1.03 2.08 21.72
C GLY A 464 2.51 1.83 21.46
N ASN A 465 3.04 0.85 22.18
CA ASN A 465 4.39 0.34 21.99
C ASN A 465 4.33 -0.91 21.14
N PHE A 466 4.47 -0.72 19.83
CA PHE A 466 4.42 -1.80 18.84
C PHE A 466 5.76 -2.53 18.74
N THR A 467 5.72 -3.82 18.48
CA THR A 467 6.91 -4.57 18.08
C THR A 467 7.27 -4.24 16.63
N PRO A 468 8.51 -4.50 16.18
CA PRO A 468 8.88 -4.37 14.77
C PRO A 468 7.92 -5.12 13.82
N ALA A 469 7.43 -6.29 14.24
CA ALA A 469 6.47 -7.07 13.47
C ALA A 469 5.11 -6.39 13.34
N GLN A 470 4.61 -5.73 14.39
CA GLN A 470 3.37 -4.97 14.34
C GLN A 470 3.49 -3.72 13.46
N VAL A 471 4.64 -3.04 13.50
CA VAL A 471 4.91 -1.90 12.61
C VAL A 471 4.84 -2.33 11.14
N ARG A 472 5.50 -3.44 10.79
CA ARG A 472 5.41 -4.02 9.44
C ARG A 472 3.97 -4.32 9.06
N ALA A 473 3.20 -4.92 9.96
CA ALA A 473 1.79 -5.21 9.72
C ALA A 473 0.96 -3.95 9.41
N PHE A 474 1.25 -2.80 10.04
CA PHE A 474 0.58 -1.53 9.71
C PHE A 474 0.98 -1.02 8.32
N LEU A 475 2.28 -1.01 8.04
CA LEU A 475 2.80 -0.66 6.71
C LEU A 475 2.18 -1.55 5.64
N ASP A 476 1.95 -2.82 5.94
CA ASP A 476 1.35 -3.74 4.98
C ASP A 476 -0.12 -3.47 4.67
N GLN A 477 -0.81 -2.80 5.60
CA GLN A 477 -2.18 -2.29 5.45
C GLN A 477 -2.24 -0.95 4.71
N GLY A 478 -1.09 -0.38 4.33
CA GLY A 478 -1.00 0.97 3.78
C GLY A 478 -1.09 2.07 4.84
N LYS A 479 -0.96 1.72 6.13
CA LYS A 479 -0.86 2.70 7.21
C LYS A 479 0.58 3.10 7.40
N PHE A 480 0.84 4.36 7.71
CA PHE A 480 2.17 4.73 8.18
C PHE A 480 2.25 4.60 9.69
N VAL A 481 3.48 4.62 10.19
CA VAL A 481 3.73 4.57 11.62
C VAL A 481 4.59 5.75 12.03
N ILE A 482 4.00 6.71 12.72
CA ILE A 482 4.74 7.79 13.37
C ILE A 482 5.42 7.21 14.61
N MET A 483 6.72 7.43 14.74
CA MET A 483 7.51 6.92 15.87
C MET A 483 8.19 8.06 16.61
N SER A 484 7.99 8.12 17.92
CA SER A 484 8.87 8.85 18.83
C SER A 484 9.97 7.93 19.32
N GLY A 485 11.21 8.39 19.32
CA GLY A 485 12.36 7.57 19.66
C GLY A 485 13.59 8.39 20.07
N THR A 486 14.73 7.72 20.09
CA THR A 486 16.03 8.37 20.37
C THR A 486 16.88 8.61 19.13
N TRP A 487 16.53 8.03 17.98
CA TRP A 487 17.12 8.36 16.67
C TRP A 487 18.65 8.56 16.75
N GLY A 488 19.36 7.52 17.18
CA GLY A 488 20.78 7.58 17.54
C GLY A 488 20.99 8.29 18.87
N SER A 489 21.39 9.57 18.82
CA SER A 489 21.66 10.40 20.01
C SER A 489 20.61 11.48 20.28
N THR A 490 19.57 11.57 19.44
CA THR A 490 18.56 12.63 19.48
C THR A 490 17.24 12.16 20.09
N ALA A 491 17.14 12.27 21.42
CA ALA A 491 15.94 11.91 22.17
C ALA A 491 14.74 12.82 21.87
N GLY A 492 13.56 12.20 21.73
CA GLY A 492 12.28 12.92 21.61
C GLY A 492 11.94 13.38 20.19
N HIS A 493 12.70 12.94 19.19
CA HIS A 493 12.39 13.19 17.79
C HIS A 493 11.26 12.28 17.30
N LEU A 494 10.43 12.79 16.39
CA LEU A 494 9.31 12.07 15.78
C LEU A 494 9.49 12.04 14.26
N SER A 495 9.30 10.87 13.65
CA SER A 495 9.35 10.72 12.20
C SER A 495 8.43 9.61 11.73
N VAL A 496 8.16 9.58 10.43
CA VAL A 496 7.18 8.67 9.84
C VAL A 496 7.89 7.49 9.22
N VAL A 497 7.61 6.29 9.71
CA VAL A 497 7.98 5.06 9.04
C VAL A 497 6.98 4.81 7.92
N ILE A 498 7.52 4.68 6.71
CA ILE A 498 6.79 4.55 5.45
C ILE A 498 7.05 3.20 4.79
N GLY A 499 7.96 2.41 5.35
CA GLY A 499 8.30 1.11 4.81
C GLY A 499 9.25 0.36 5.72
N TYR A 500 9.62 -0.84 5.30
CA TYR A 500 10.57 -1.69 6.01
C TYR A 500 11.50 -2.42 5.06
N HIS A 501 12.59 -2.92 5.62
CA HIS A 501 13.50 -3.86 5.01
C HIS A 501 13.67 -5.03 5.98
N ASP A 502 13.54 -6.28 5.54
CA ASP A 502 13.52 -7.53 6.32
C ASP A 502 14.84 -7.83 7.00
N ASN A 503 15.90 -7.07 6.72
CA ASN A 503 17.07 -7.02 7.59
C ASN A 503 16.79 -6.36 8.96
N GLY A 504 15.52 -6.04 9.26
CA GLY A 504 15.08 -5.39 10.50
C GLY A 504 15.06 -3.86 10.43
N SER A 505 15.42 -3.25 9.31
CA SER A 505 15.43 -1.80 9.14
C SER A 505 14.09 -1.27 8.63
N PHE A 506 13.92 0.03 8.71
CA PHE A 506 12.70 0.76 8.38
C PHE A 506 13.01 1.93 7.47
N TYR A 507 12.21 2.10 6.40
CA TYR A 507 12.24 3.29 5.58
C TYR A 507 11.45 4.39 6.27
N VAL A 508 12.05 5.56 6.38
CA VAL A 508 11.56 6.66 7.20
C VAL A 508 11.63 7.97 6.41
N HIS A 509 10.57 8.77 6.53
CA HIS A 509 10.65 10.19 6.29
C HIS A 509 11.07 10.88 7.59
N ASP A 510 12.38 11.14 7.69
CA ASP A 510 12.95 11.90 8.79
C ASP A 510 12.61 13.38 8.62
N THR A 511 11.71 13.87 9.46
CA THR A 511 11.13 15.21 9.30
C THR A 511 12.14 16.34 9.54
N TYR A 512 13.29 16.04 10.15
CA TYR A 512 14.35 17.02 10.43
C TYR A 512 15.59 16.86 9.55
N GLY A 513 15.74 15.76 8.81
CA GLY A 513 16.91 15.47 7.98
C GLY A 513 17.57 14.13 8.31
N ALA A 514 18.39 13.59 7.41
CA ALA A 514 19.04 12.31 7.64
C ALA A 514 19.92 12.34 8.89
N GLY A 515 19.84 11.29 9.71
CA GLY A 515 20.49 11.26 11.01
C GLY A 515 19.97 12.32 12.00
N THR A 516 18.85 13.00 11.69
CA THR A 516 18.28 14.09 12.49
C THR A 516 19.27 15.26 12.65
N ASP A 517 19.88 15.70 11.55
CA ASP A 517 20.95 16.73 11.54
C ASP A 517 20.52 18.12 11.04
N GLY A 518 19.29 18.29 10.55
CA GLY A 518 18.76 19.55 10.02
C GLY A 518 18.83 19.70 8.49
N SER A 519 19.42 18.73 7.78
CA SER A 519 19.62 18.78 6.34
C SER A 519 18.36 18.34 5.55
N TYR A 520 18.19 18.88 4.33
CA TYR A 520 17.02 18.59 3.49
C TYR A 520 17.18 17.28 2.70
N ASP A 521 17.51 16.20 3.38
CA ASP A 521 17.71 14.87 2.78
C ASP A 521 16.99 13.75 3.54
N GLY A 522 16.10 14.08 4.50
CA GLY A 522 15.42 13.10 5.34
C GLY A 522 14.39 12.21 4.64
N ALA A 523 14.20 12.33 3.31
CA ALA A 523 13.30 11.46 2.56
C ALA A 523 13.86 10.03 2.43
N ASN A 524 13.00 9.01 2.56
CA ASN A 524 13.33 7.59 2.35
C ASN A 524 14.59 7.07 3.08
N GLN A 525 14.90 7.61 4.25
CA GLN A 525 16.05 7.21 5.06
C GLN A 525 15.86 5.80 5.61
N LEU A 526 16.94 5.02 5.68
CA LEU A 526 16.91 3.65 6.16
C LEU A 526 17.53 3.57 7.55
N TYR A 527 16.72 3.25 8.55
CA TYR A 527 17.18 3.15 9.94
C TYR A 527 16.89 1.79 10.56
N THR A 528 17.78 1.33 11.44
CA THR A 528 17.55 0.11 12.21
C THR A 528 16.61 0.38 13.39
N TRP A 529 15.92 -0.66 13.88
CA TRP A 529 15.11 -0.54 15.09
C TRP A 529 15.87 0.02 16.29
N ASN A 530 17.15 -0.35 16.44
CA ASN A 530 18.00 0.15 17.52
C ASN A 530 18.39 1.62 17.33
N TYR A 531 18.56 2.08 16.10
CA TYR A 531 18.79 3.49 15.81
C TYR A 531 17.57 4.31 16.18
N ILE A 532 16.37 3.89 15.75
CA ILE A 532 15.12 4.57 16.08
C ILE A 532 14.89 4.51 17.60
N ALA A 533 15.07 3.33 18.19
CA ALA A 533 14.79 2.99 19.59
C ALA A 533 13.45 3.60 20.04
N PRO A 534 12.34 3.17 19.43
CA PRO A 534 11.06 3.83 19.59
C PRO A 534 10.50 3.61 20.99
N VAL A 535 9.98 4.69 21.58
CA VAL A 535 9.40 4.71 22.92
C VAL A 535 7.89 4.89 22.90
N GLN A 536 7.34 5.39 21.79
CA GLN A 536 5.91 5.61 21.58
C GLN A 536 5.62 5.67 20.07
N MET A 537 4.51 5.06 19.63
CA MET A 537 4.15 5.00 18.21
C MET A 537 2.65 5.24 17.96
N TRP A 538 2.33 5.72 16.76
CA TRP A 538 0.98 5.85 16.21
C TRP A 538 0.91 5.23 14.83
N ALA A 539 -0.09 4.40 14.57
CA ALA A 539 -0.39 3.88 13.25
C ALA A 539 -1.77 4.38 12.81
N ALA A 540 -1.85 5.03 11.65
CA ALA A 540 -3.03 5.80 11.24
C ALA A 540 -3.54 5.41 9.85
#